data_AF-A0A9R1W5X8-F1
#
_entry.id   AF-A0A9R1W5X8-F1
#
_cell.length_a   1.000
_cell.length_b   1.000
_cell.length_c   1.000
_cell.angle_alpha   90.00
_cell.angle_beta   90.00
_cell.angle_gamma   90.00
#
_symmetry.space_group_name_H-M   'P 1'
#
loop_
_entity.id
_entity.type
_entity.pdbx_description
1 polymer ?
#
loop_
_entity_poly.entity_id
_entity_poly.type
_entity_poly.pdbx_seq_one_letter_code
_entity_poly.pdbx_strand_id
1 'polypeptide(L)'
;MGSDIRNDSSSSGEEDGDAEWRAAINSVSSTTPSNGSAAVNGTTTTSTASPTRENQANSKSIKLYHIKAQKLLDDILEKTIEVVKHQPTKVAENHSDVNGGGVRLFRDAPVGILFDQTEELQGPLKRPRIIPNVEIDEKSRKFRKQIKSVVVEGDDILVSAKEGREKRLAKLEAMDAASKAKARREEERVADLKKIRGERWLPAIAREMRSK
;
A
#
# COMPACT_ATOMS: atom_id res chain seq x y z
N MET A 1 -49.60 -17.81 -58.68
CA MET A 1 -48.62 -18.93 -58.59
C MET A 1 -47.26 -18.27 -58.43
N GLY A 2 -46.62 -18.15 -57.26
CA GLY A 2 -46.74 -18.90 -56.01
C GLY A 2 -45.63 -19.95 -55.94
N SER A 3 -44.45 -19.57 -55.43
CA SER A 3 -43.45 -20.40 -54.73
C SER A 3 -42.11 -19.65 -54.67
N ASP A 4 -41.29 -19.70 -53.63
CA ASP A 4 -41.50 -19.87 -52.20
C ASP A 4 -40.30 -19.20 -51.54
N ILE A 5 -40.57 -18.35 -50.56
CA ILE A 5 -39.59 -17.77 -49.64
C ILE A 5 -39.19 -18.88 -48.68
N ARG A 6 -37.89 -19.22 -48.59
CA ARG A 6 -37.36 -20.02 -47.47
C ARG A 6 -36.53 -19.12 -46.57
N ASN A 7 -37.24 -18.72 -45.53
CA ASN A 7 -36.82 -18.03 -44.33
C ASN A 7 -36.26 -19.11 -43.39
N ASP A 8 -34.96 -19.07 -43.07
CA ASP A 8 -34.40 -19.94 -42.02
C ASP A 8 -34.70 -19.32 -40.66
N SER A 9 -35.79 -19.81 -40.07
CA SER A 9 -36.21 -19.54 -38.69
C SER A 9 -35.33 -20.32 -37.71
N SER A 10 -34.29 -19.70 -37.16
CA SER A 10 -33.64 -20.20 -35.94
C SER A 10 -34.33 -19.59 -34.72
N SER A 11 -35.35 -20.31 -34.25
CA SER A 11 -35.99 -20.09 -32.94
C SER A 11 -35.05 -20.58 -31.85
N SER A 12 -34.35 -19.66 -31.19
CA SER A 12 -33.57 -19.95 -29.98
C SER A 12 -34.39 -19.51 -28.78
N GLY A 13 -35.04 -20.47 -28.12
CA GLY A 13 -35.72 -20.27 -26.86
C GLY A 13 -34.73 -19.83 -25.80
N GLU A 14 -34.81 -18.56 -25.41
CA GLU A 14 -34.17 -18.02 -24.23
C GLU A 14 -34.91 -18.56 -23.00
N GLU A 15 -34.20 -19.42 -22.28
CA GLU A 15 -34.55 -19.91 -20.97
C GLU A 15 -34.65 -18.71 -20.01
N ASP A 16 -35.77 -18.63 -19.29
CA ASP A 16 -36.29 -17.50 -18.48
C ASP A 16 -35.42 -17.14 -17.25
N GLY A 17 -34.12 -17.41 -17.28
CA GLY A 17 -33.18 -17.20 -16.17
C GLY A 17 -32.95 -15.74 -15.81
N ASP A 18 -33.18 -14.82 -16.76
CA ASP A 18 -33.06 -13.38 -16.51
C ASP A 18 -34.20 -12.83 -15.64
N ALA A 19 -35.40 -13.41 -15.75
CA ALA A 19 -36.55 -13.04 -14.95
C ALA A 19 -36.40 -13.51 -13.50
N GLU A 20 -35.94 -14.75 -13.31
CA GLU A 20 -35.73 -15.35 -12.00
C GLU A 20 -34.62 -14.62 -11.21
N TRP A 21 -33.53 -14.25 -11.88
CA TRP A 21 -32.45 -13.48 -11.26
C TRP A 21 -32.89 -12.07 -10.84
N ARG A 22 -33.68 -11.40 -11.68
CA ARG A 22 -34.25 -10.08 -11.36
C ARG A 22 -35.23 -10.16 -10.18
N ALA A 23 -36.03 -11.21 -10.09
CA ALA A 23 -36.95 -11.43 -8.97
C ALA A 23 -36.20 -11.63 -7.64
N ALA A 24 -35.10 -12.39 -7.65
CA ALA A 24 -34.27 -12.61 -6.46
C ALA A 24 -33.64 -11.31 -5.91
N ILE A 25 -33.20 -10.40 -6.79
CA ILE A 25 -32.66 -9.10 -6.38
C ILE A 25 -33.74 -8.17 -5.84
N ASN A 26 -34.93 -8.16 -6.45
CA ASN A 26 -36.02 -7.32 -5.98
C ASN A 26 -36.59 -7.82 -4.64
N SER A 27 -36.53 -9.12 -4.36
CA SER A 27 -36.95 -9.72 -3.08
C SER A 27 -36.09 -9.26 -1.89
N VAL A 28 -34.77 -9.10 -2.09
CA VAL A 28 -33.87 -8.60 -1.03
C VAL A 28 -33.96 -7.08 -0.83
N SER A 29 -34.34 -6.32 -1.86
CA SER A 29 -34.54 -4.87 -1.74
C SER A 29 -35.88 -4.47 -1.11
N SER A 30 -36.85 -5.38 -1.05
CA SER A 30 -38.16 -5.14 -0.44
C SER A 30 -38.25 -5.57 1.04
N THR A 31 -37.17 -6.13 1.61
CA THR A 31 -37.08 -6.58 3.00
C THR A 31 -36.04 -5.80 3.80
N THR A 32 -36.19 -4.47 3.87
CA THR A 32 -35.55 -3.68 4.94
C THR A 32 -36.64 -2.99 5.77
N PRO A 33 -36.93 -3.47 7.00
CA PRO A 33 -37.79 -2.74 7.91
C PRO A 33 -37.08 -1.47 8.39
N SER A 34 -37.77 -0.34 8.21
CA SER A 34 -37.44 0.93 8.84
C SER A 34 -37.66 0.85 10.36
N ASN A 35 -36.57 0.84 11.13
CA ASN A 35 -36.57 1.20 12.55
C ASN A 35 -35.39 2.18 12.72
N GLY A 36 -35.52 3.46 13.09
CA GLY A 36 -36.63 4.15 13.72
C GLY A 36 -36.44 4.27 15.24
N SER A 37 -35.42 4.99 15.69
CA SER A 37 -35.30 5.62 17.04
C SER A 37 -33.93 6.29 17.19
N ALA A 38 -33.69 7.33 17.97
CA ALA A 38 -34.48 8.47 18.41
C ALA A 38 -33.44 9.51 18.90
N ALA A 39 -33.78 10.77 18.65
CA ALA A 39 -33.17 12.03 19.06
C ALA A 39 -32.37 12.08 20.39
N VAL A 40 -31.32 12.92 20.42
CA VAL A 40 -31.15 13.88 21.53
C VAL A 40 -30.58 15.22 21.04
N ASN A 41 -31.49 16.20 21.01
CA ASN A 41 -31.43 17.64 21.25
C ASN A 41 -30.33 18.55 20.67
N GLY A 42 -30.80 19.58 19.98
CA GLY A 42 -30.09 20.83 19.69
C GLY A 42 -30.89 21.83 18.86
N THR A 43 -32.12 22.15 19.30
CA THR A 43 -33.02 23.17 18.74
C THR A 43 -32.33 24.55 18.63
N THR A 44 -32.50 25.27 17.51
CA THR A 44 -32.96 26.69 17.44
C THR A 44 -33.09 27.19 15.99
N THR A 45 -34.35 27.41 15.59
CA THR A 45 -34.96 28.40 14.67
C THR A 45 -34.42 28.69 13.26
N THR A 46 -35.33 28.46 12.31
CA THR A 46 -35.55 29.11 11.01
C THR A 46 -35.24 30.61 10.95
N SER A 47 -34.49 31.06 9.93
CA SER A 47 -34.90 32.14 8.99
C SER A 47 -33.80 32.49 7.96
N THR A 48 -34.17 32.31 6.69
CA THR A 48 -33.93 33.15 5.51
C THR A 48 -32.51 33.69 5.17
N ALA A 49 -32.12 33.35 3.93
CA ALA A 49 -31.16 33.99 3.01
C ALA A 49 -29.64 33.70 3.19
N SER A 50 -29.13 32.94 2.21
CA SER A 50 -27.74 32.68 1.75
C SER A 50 -26.75 33.84 1.90
N PRO A 51 -25.40 33.65 1.92
CA PRO A 51 -24.64 32.61 1.16
C PRO A 51 -23.36 32.07 1.85
N THR A 52 -23.05 30.76 1.81
CA THR A 52 -21.66 30.30 2.10
C THR A 52 -21.32 28.98 1.39
N ARG A 53 -20.04 28.91 1.03
CA ARG A 53 -19.31 27.98 0.18
C ARG A 53 -19.22 26.53 0.69
N GLU A 54 -18.68 25.72 -0.22
CA GLU A 54 -17.81 24.55 -0.02
C GLU A 54 -18.36 23.28 0.67
N ASN A 55 -18.62 22.26 -0.14
CA ASN A 55 -17.98 20.94 -0.04
C ASN A 55 -18.49 20.04 -1.17
N GLN A 56 -17.83 20.08 -2.34
CA GLN A 56 -17.97 18.97 -3.27
C GLN A 56 -17.20 17.78 -2.70
N ALA A 57 -17.91 16.96 -1.92
CA ALA A 57 -17.47 15.61 -1.60
C ALA A 57 -17.40 14.84 -2.93
N ASN A 58 -16.19 14.75 -3.50
CA ASN A 58 -15.90 13.84 -4.59
C ASN A 58 -16.07 12.40 -4.08
N SER A 59 -17.28 11.86 -4.16
CA SER A 59 -17.53 10.43 -3.98
C SER A 59 -16.93 9.67 -5.18
N LYS A 60 -15.60 9.53 -5.18
CA LYS A 60 -14.93 8.62 -6.11
C LYS A 60 -15.47 7.22 -5.81
N SER A 61 -16.24 6.68 -6.74
CA SER A 61 -16.75 5.30 -6.66
C SER A 61 -15.59 4.37 -6.34
N ILE A 62 -15.67 3.68 -5.19
CA ILE A 62 -14.65 2.74 -4.75
C ILE A 62 -14.57 1.65 -5.82
N LYS A 63 -13.45 1.62 -6.55
CA LYS A 63 -13.26 0.63 -7.63
C LYS A 63 -13.11 -0.76 -7.01
N LEU A 64 -13.66 -1.78 -7.67
CA LEU A 64 -13.69 -3.18 -7.21
C LEU A 64 -12.32 -3.70 -6.73
N TYR A 65 -11.22 -3.29 -7.37
CA TYR A 65 -9.88 -3.72 -6.97
C TYR A 65 -9.42 -3.15 -5.62
N HIS A 66 -9.91 -1.98 -5.18
CA HIS A 66 -9.62 -1.46 -3.85
C HIS A 66 -10.32 -2.31 -2.78
N ILE A 67 -11.57 -2.72 -3.01
CA ILE A 67 -12.32 -3.60 -2.11
C ILE A 67 -11.61 -4.95 -1.99
N LYS A 68 -11.17 -5.52 -3.13
CA LYS A 68 -10.41 -6.77 -3.15
C LYS A 68 -9.07 -6.66 -2.39
N ALA A 69 -8.34 -5.56 -2.57
CA ALA A 69 -7.09 -5.31 -1.86
C ALA A 69 -7.32 -5.16 -0.36
N GLN A 70 -8.38 -4.45 0.06
CA GLN A 70 -8.71 -4.28 1.46
C GLN A 70 -9.13 -5.60 2.11
N LYS A 71 -9.98 -6.38 1.45
CA LYS A 71 -10.36 -7.72 1.93
C LYS A 71 -9.16 -8.66 2.08
N LEU A 72 -8.22 -8.62 1.14
CA LEU A 72 -6.99 -9.40 1.24
C LEU A 72 -6.13 -8.99 2.44
N LEU A 73 -6.05 -7.69 2.74
CA LEU A 73 -5.32 -7.19 3.90
C LEU A 73 -6.01 -7.61 5.20
N ASP A 74 -7.34 -7.51 5.27
CA ASP A 74 -8.12 -7.95 6.43
C ASP A 74 -7.94 -9.46 6.68
N ASP A 75 -8.01 -10.28 5.62
CA ASP A 75 -7.76 -11.73 5.68
C ASP A 75 -6.34 -12.05 6.18
N ILE A 76 -5.33 -11.24 5.82
CA ILE A 76 -3.96 -11.41 6.30
C ILE A 76 -3.87 -11.04 7.77
N LEU A 77 -4.46 -9.92 8.18
CA LEU A 77 -4.43 -9.46 9.56
C LEU A 77 -5.14 -10.46 10.50
N GLU A 78 -6.30 -10.98 10.12
CA GLU A 78 -7.03 -11.98 10.90
C GLU A 78 -6.25 -13.29 11.05
N LYS A 79 -5.52 -13.72 10.02
CA LYS A 79 -4.71 -14.95 10.07
C LYS A 79 -3.39 -14.79 10.83
N THR A 80 -2.84 -13.58 10.84
CA THR A 80 -1.50 -13.32 11.40
C THR A 80 -1.53 -12.75 12.82
N ILE A 81 -2.64 -12.15 13.25
CA ILE A 81 -2.75 -11.48 14.55
C ILE A 81 -3.85 -12.14 15.37
N GLU A 82 -3.46 -12.91 16.39
CA GLU A 82 -4.36 -13.37 17.43
C GLU A 82 -4.46 -12.30 18.53
N VAL A 83 -5.59 -11.59 18.59
CA VAL A 83 -5.81 -10.56 19.62
C VAL A 83 -6.14 -11.25 20.96
N VAL A 84 -5.10 -11.57 21.73
CA VAL A 84 -5.25 -12.11 23.08
C VAL A 84 -5.73 -11.00 24.01
N LYS A 85 -7.05 -10.99 24.28
CA LYS A 85 -7.62 -10.13 25.34
C LYS A 85 -7.23 -10.69 26.70
N HIS A 86 -6.07 -10.29 27.21
CA HIS A 86 -5.77 -10.50 28.63
C HIS A 86 -6.61 -9.54 29.48
N GLN A 87 -7.34 -10.09 30.45
CA GLN A 87 -7.85 -9.30 31.57
C GLN A 87 -6.66 -8.63 32.26
N PRO A 88 -6.76 -7.36 32.69
CA PRO A 88 -5.66 -6.67 33.34
C PRO A 88 -5.37 -7.37 34.68
N THR A 89 -4.43 -8.31 34.65
CA THR A 89 -3.82 -8.86 35.84
C THR A 89 -3.12 -7.71 36.54
N LYS A 90 -3.53 -7.43 37.77
CA LYS A 90 -2.79 -6.58 38.70
C LYS A 90 -1.41 -7.21 38.92
N VAL A 91 -0.46 -6.87 38.06
CA VAL A 91 0.94 -7.26 38.26
C VAL A 91 1.41 -6.46 39.45
N ALA A 92 1.90 -7.20 40.46
CA ALA A 92 2.43 -6.64 41.69
C ALA A 92 3.48 -5.58 41.37
N GLU A 93 3.12 -4.37 41.77
CA GLU A 93 3.90 -3.16 41.84
C GLU A 93 5.17 -3.46 42.66
N ASN A 94 6.25 -3.82 41.96
CA ASN A 94 7.60 -3.64 42.48
C ASN A 94 8.23 -2.53 41.65
N HIS A 95 7.68 -1.33 41.81
CA HIS A 95 8.43 -0.13 41.50
C HIS A 95 9.57 -0.08 42.52
N SER A 96 10.76 -0.50 42.11
CA SER A 96 11.97 0.01 42.74
C SER A 96 12.04 1.50 42.37
N ASP A 97 11.25 2.29 43.09
CA ASP A 97 11.22 3.74 43.08
C ASP A 97 12.50 4.24 43.74
N VAL A 98 13.63 4.05 43.06
CA VAL A 98 14.83 4.79 43.40
C VAL A 98 15.53 5.19 42.12
N ASN A 99 15.20 6.43 41.72
CA ASN A 99 16.07 7.36 41.03
C ASN A 99 16.14 7.26 39.49
N GLY A 100 15.36 8.13 38.83
CA GLY A 100 15.55 8.57 37.45
C GLY A 100 15.23 7.50 36.40
N GLY A 101 13.98 7.50 35.91
CA GLY A 101 13.55 6.60 34.84
C GLY A 101 14.55 6.60 33.68
N GLY A 102 15.12 5.43 33.36
CA GLY A 102 16.18 5.31 32.39
C GLY A 102 16.55 3.85 32.07
N VAL A 103 17.19 3.64 30.91
CA VAL A 103 17.62 2.31 30.44
C VAL A 103 19.00 1.97 30.99
N ARG A 104 19.12 0.76 31.52
CA ARG A 104 20.37 0.14 31.98
C ARG A 104 20.65 -1.12 31.17
N LEU A 105 21.88 -1.30 30.69
CA LEU A 105 22.26 -2.48 29.91
C LEU A 105 22.43 -3.73 30.78
N PHE A 106 22.94 -3.55 32.01
CA PHE A 106 23.12 -4.63 32.99
C PHE A 106 22.54 -4.24 34.33
N ARG A 107 22.22 -5.23 35.17
CA ARG A 107 21.65 -5.00 36.50
C ARG A 107 22.56 -4.15 37.38
N ASP A 108 23.88 -4.30 37.31
CA ASP A 108 24.79 -3.55 38.18
C ASP A 108 25.55 -2.42 37.45
N ALA A 109 25.25 -2.19 36.17
CA ALA A 109 25.83 -1.09 35.42
C ALA A 109 25.17 0.24 35.80
N PRO A 110 25.84 1.39 35.62
CA PRO A 110 25.18 2.70 35.71
C PRO A 110 24.09 2.85 34.63
N VAL A 111 23.06 3.65 34.92
CA VAL A 111 21.98 4.00 33.97
C VAL A 111 22.60 4.77 32.80
N GLY A 112 22.45 4.25 31.58
CA GLY A 112 23.10 4.81 30.39
C GLY A 112 22.23 5.82 29.64
N ILE A 113 20.90 5.65 29.69
CA ILE A 113 19.94 6.51 29.01
C ILE A 113 18.91 6.95 30.04
N LEU A 114 18.66 8.24 30.21
CA LEU A 114 17.65 8.79 31.13
C LEU A 114 16.46 9.31 30.32
N PHE A 115 15.24 8.97 30.72
CA PHE A 115 14.01 9.36 30.04
C PHE A 115 13.52 10.76 30.45
N ASP A 116 13.63 11.11 31.74
CA ASP A 116 13.11 12.37 32.30
C ASP A 116 14.24 13.36 32.64
N GLN A 117 15.28 13.45 31.81
CA GLN A 117 16.19 14.59 31.92
C GLN A 117 15.45 15.86 31.47
N THR A 118 14.77 16.50 32.43
CA THR A 118 14.31 17.89 32.37
C THR A 118 15.46 18.88 32.59
N GLU A 119 16.71 18.46 32.38
CA GLU A 119 17.70 19.40 31.86
C GLU A 119 17.17 19.83 30.50
N GLU A 120 16.31 20.86 30.52
CA GLU A 120 16.21 21.80 29.42
C GLU A 120 17.65 22.10 29.05
N LEU A 121 18.14 21.43 28.00
CA LEU A 121 19.26 21.92 27.25
C LEU A 121 18.75 23.22 26.66
N GLN A 122 18.84 24.28 27.48
CA GLN A 122 18.57 25.65 27.11
C GLN A 122 19.73 26.05 26.21
N GLY A 123 19.80 25.38 25.06
CA GLY A 123 20.51 25.86 23.91
C GLY A 123 20.02 27.28 23.64
N PRO A 124 20.84 28.15 23.04
CA PRO A 124 20.49 29.54 22.86
C PRO A 124 19.11 29.66 22.19
N LEU A 125 18.10 30.04 22.98
CA LEU A 125 16.71 30.27 22.54
C LEU A 125 16.62 31.38 21.48
N LYS A 126 17.70 32.15 21.36
CA LYS A 126 17.89 33.18 20.35
C LYS A 126 18.61 32.59 19.15
N ARG A 127 17.93 32.54 18.00
CA ARG A 127 18.56 32.21 16.71
C ARG A 127 19.82 33.07 16.54
N PRO A 128 20.99 32.49 16.22
CA PRO A 128 22.17 33.28 15.92
C PRO A 128 21.82 34.19 14.75
N ARG A 129 21.98 35.50 14.96
CA ARG A 129 21.77 36.49 13.90
C ARG A 129 23.00 36.46 13.00
N ILE A 130 23.07 35.45 12.13
CA ILE A 130 24.09 35.33 11.10
C ILE A 130 23.78 36.42 10.06
N ILE A 131 24.27 37.62 10.33
CA ILE A 131 24.37 38.66 9.32
C ILE A 131 25.55 38.25 8.44
N PRO A 132 25.39 38.09 7.12
CA PRO A 132 26.53 37.94 6.23
C PRO A 132 27.46 39.14 6.45
N ASN A 133 28.52 38.94 7.23
CA ASN A 133 29.41 40.02 7.68
C ASN A 133 30.42 40.41 6.58
N VAL A 134 30.40 39.68 5.47
CA VAL A 134 31.22 39.93 4.30
C VAL A 134 30.29 40.46 3.23
N GLU A 135 30.42 41.73 2.89
CA GLU A 135 29.86 42.27 1.66
C GLU A 135 30.44 41.46 0.49
N ILE A 136 29.60 40.61 -0.09
CA ILE A 136 30.01 39.78 -1.22
C ILE A 136 30.01 40.68 -2.44
N ASP A 137 31.20 41.11 -2.85
CA ASP A 137 31.37 41.77 -4.13
C ASP A 137 31.24 40.74 -5.25
N GLU A 138 30.09 40.72 -5.92
CA GLU A 138 29.79 39.83 -7.05
C GLU A 138 30.76 40.02 -8.22
N LYS A 139 31.38 41.20 -8.34
CA LYS A 139 32.38 41.50 -9.38
C LYS A 139 33.79 41.06 -8.97
N SER A 140 34.00 40.70 -7.70
CA SER A 140 35.27 40.23 -7.18
C SER A 140 35.75 39.00 -7.93
N ARG A 141 37.05 38.96 -8.21
CA ARG A 141 37.69 37.79 -8.84
C ARG A 141 37.53 36.54 -7.97
N LYS A 142 37.58 36.68 -6.64
CA LYS A 142 37.45 35.56 -5.70
C LYS A 142 36.05 34.94 -5.78
N PHE A 143 35.01 35.78 -5.78
CA PHE A 143 33.62 35.33 -5.92
C PHE A 143 33.38 34.63 -7.26
N ARG A 144 33.79 35.25 -8.38
CA ARG A 144 33.65 34.63 -9.71
C ARG A 144 34.41 33.31 -9.84
N LYS A 145 35.60 33.20 -9.25
CA LYS A 145 36.38 31.96 -9.24
C LYS A 145 35.70 30.86 -8.42
N GLN A 146 35.13 31.22 -7.27
CA GLN A 146 34.38 30.30 -6.42
C GLN A 146 33.13 29.79 -7.13
N ILE A 147 32.33 30.68 -7.74
CA ILE A 147 31.17 30.30 -8.55
C ILE A 147 31.58 29.38 -9.71
N LYS A 148 32.62 29.75 -10.49
CA LYS A 148 33.12 28.90 -11.59
C LYS A 148 33.60 27.53 -11.15
N SER A 149 34.15 27.38 -9.93
CA SER A 149 34.58 26.07 -9.41
C SER A 149 33.42 25.18 -8.98
N VAL A 150 32.26 25.79 -8.66
CA VAL A 150 31.05 25.08 -8.22
C VAL A 150 30.13 24.76 -9.40
N VAL A 151 30.21 25.55 -10.48
CA VAL A 151 29.47 25.28 -11.72
C VAL A 151 29.97 23.97 -12.32
N VAL A 152 29.14 22.94 -12.21
CA VAL A 152 29.28 21.71 -13.00
C VAL A 152 28.92 22.05 -14.43
N GLU A 153 29.78 21.68 -15.39
CA GLU A 153 29.53 21.91 -16.80
C GLU A 153 28.30 21.11 -17.22
N GLY A 154 27.38 21.73 -17.98
CA GLY A 154 26.11 21.08 -18.34
C GLY A 154 26.30 19.77 -19.09
N ASP A 155 27.39 19.65 -19.85
CA ASP A 155 27.75 18.46 -20.59
C ASP A 155 28.15 17.29 -19.68
N ASP A 156 28.83 17.55 -18.56
CA ASP A 156 29.18 16.51 -17.57
C ASP A 156 27.92 15.88 -16.96
N ILE A 157 26.88 16.70 -16.74
CA ILE A 157 25.58 16.23 -16.23
C ILE A 157 24.92 15.32 -17.27
N LEU A 158 24.95 15.70 -18.55
CA LEU A 158 24.37 14.92 -19.63
C LEU A 158 25.11 13.60 -19.84
N VAL A 159 26.44 13.60 -19.80
CA VAL A 159 27.26 12.39 -19.89
C VAL A 159 26.98 11.47 -18.70
N SER A 160 27.02 12.00 -17.48
CA SER A 160 26.74 11.25 -16.26
C SER A 160 25.33 10.64 -16.27
N ALA A 161 24.33 11.38 -16.73
CA ALA A 161 22.96 10.88 -16.87
C ALA A 161 22.85 9.75 -17.90
N LYS A 162 23.52 9.87 -19.06
CA LYS A 162 23.56 8.81 -20.08
C LYS A 162 24.23 7.55 -19.56
N GLU A 163 25.40 7.67 -18.93
CA GLU A 163 26.09 6.53 -18.33
C GLU A 163 25.25 5.86 -17.24
N GLY A 164 24.59 6.65 -16.39
CA GLY A 164 23.70 6.14 -15.35
C GLY A 164 22.53 5.35 -15.93
N ARG A 165 21.96 5.82 -17.05
CA ARG A 165 20.90 5.12 -17.79
C ARG A 165 21.42 3.80 -18.36
N GLU A 166 22.55 3.81 -19.05
CA GLU A 166 23.13 2.62 -19.68
C GLU A 166 23.50 1.56 -18.65
N LYS A 167 24.10 1.96 -17.51
CA LYS A 167 24.42 1.06 -16.40
C LYS A 167 23.16 0.36 -15.84
N ARG A 168 22.05 1.10 -15.69
CA ARG A 168 20.78 0.52 -15.22
C ARG A 168 20.16 -0.43 -16.24
N LEU A 169 20.23 -0.07 -17.52
CA LEU A 169 19.70 -0.88 -18.61
C LEU A 169 20.46 -2.21 -18.68
N ALA A 170 21.79 -2.18 -18.67
CA ALA A 170 22.64 -3.37 -18.64
C ALA A 170 22.35 -4.26 -17.41
N LYS A 171 22.12 -3.65 -16.25
CA LYS A 171 21.74 -4.39 -15.03
C LYS A 171 20.41 -5.10 -15.19
N LEU A 172 19.41 -4.45 -15.78
CA LEU A 172 18.09 -5.02 -16.00
C LEU A 172 18.16 -6.19 -16.99
N GLU A 173 18.88 -6.02 -18.10
CA GLU A 173 19.13 -7.08 -19.08
C GLU A 173 19.85 -8.30 -18.46
N ALA A 174 20.84 -8.06 -17.60
CA ALA A 174 21.54 -9.13 -16.89
C ALA A 174 20.61 -9.89 -15.93
N MET A 175 19.71 -9.19 -15.21
CA MET A 175 18.73 -9.83 -14.33
C MET A 175 17.70 -10.64 -15.13
N ASP A 176 17.24 -10.13 -16.27
CA ASP A 176 16.32 -10.85 -17.16
C ASP A 176 16.99 -12.09 -17.77
N ALA A 177 18.24 -11.97 -18.23
CA ALA A 177 19.01 -13.09 -18.75
C ALA A 177 19.25 -14.17 -17.68
N ALA A 178 19.57 -13.78 -16.44
CA ALA A 178 19.72 -14.70 -15.32
C ALA A 178 18.40 -15.41 -14.98
N SER A 179 17.28 -14.68 -15.00
CA SER A 179 15.95 -15.24 -14.75
C SER A 179 15.56 -16.24 -15.83
N LYS A 180 15.79 -15.91 -17.11
CA LYS A 180 15.56 -16.82 -18.25
C LYS A 180 16.47 -18.05 -18.19
N ALA A 181 17.73 -17.90 -17.80
CA ALA A 181 18.64 -19.04 -17.63
C ALA A 181 18.21 -19.95 -16.47
N LYS A 182 17.70 -19.38 -15.38
CA LYS A 182 17.14 -20.16 -14.26
C LYS A 182 15.88 -20.91 -14.69
N ALA A 183 14.97 -20.27 -15.43
CA ALA A 183 13.78 -20.92 -15.97
C ALA A 183 14.16 -22.09 -16.88
N ARG A 184 15.10 -21.92 -17.80
CA ARG A 184 15.57 -23.00 -18.68
C ARG A 184 16.16 -24.19 -17.92
N ARG A 185 17.00 -23.95 -16.89
CA ARG A 185 17.52 -25.05 -16.05
C ARG A 185 16.41 -25.82 -15.34
N GLU A 186 15.38 -25.11 -14.88
CA GLU A 186 14.24 -25.76 -14.22
C GLU A 186 13.39 -26.55 -15.22
N GLU A 187 13.16 -26.02 -16.42
CA GLU A 187 12.49 -26.74 -17.50
C GLU A 187 13.25 -28.02 -17.90
N GLU A 188 14.57 -27.95 -18.03
CA GLU A 188 15.44 -29.11 -18.29
C GLU A 188 15.32 -30.15 -17.15
N ARG A 189 15.39 -29.71 -15.89
CA ARG A 189 15.21 -30.58 -14.72
C ARG A 189 13.84 -31.27 -14.72
N VAL A 190 12.78 -30.52 -15.07
CA VAL A 190 11.41 -31.05 -15.18
C VAL A 190 11.30 -32.05 -16.34
N ALA A 191 11.93 -31.77 -17.48
CA ALA A 191 11.96 -32.68 -18.62
C ALA A 191 12.68 -33.99 -18.31
N ASP A 192 13.81 -33.94 -17.59
CA ASP A 192 14.54 -35.13 -17.14
C ASP A 192 13.70 -35.95 -16.15
N LEU A 193 13.04 -35.30 -15.19
CA LEU A 193 12.11 -35.98 -14.29
C LEU A 193 10.94 -36.62 -15.05
N LYS A 194 10.43 -35.94 -16.09
CA LYS A 194 9.37 -36.47 -16.96
C LYS A 194 9.84 -37.71 -17.71
N LYS A 195 11.11 -37.76 -18.13
CA LYS A 195 11.72 -38.93 -18.79
C LYS A 195 11.91 -40.11 -17.82
N ILE A 196 12.37 -39.86 -16.60
CA ILE A 196 12.63 -40.90 -15.58
C ILE A 196 11.32 -41.48 -15.02
N ARG A 197 10.33 -40.62 -14.70
CA ARG A 197 9.07 -41.02 -14.04
C ARG A 197 7.97 -41.44 -15.03
N GLY A 198 8.15 -41.14 -16.33
CA GLY A 198 7.19 -41.38 -17.41
C GLY A 198 5.98 -40.43 -17.38
N GLU A 199 5.21 -40.29 -18.47
CA GLU A 199 4.08 -39.33 -18.55
C GLU A 199 2.83 -39.72 -17.74
N ARG A 200 2.80 -40.92 -17.15
CA ARG A 200 1.61 -41.49 -16.50
C ARG A 200 1.31 -40.94 -15.10
N TRP A 201 2.29 -40.29 -14.44
CA TRP A 201 2.14 -39.79 -13.07
C TRP A 201 1.23 -38.55 -12.97
N LEU A 202 1.24 -37.65 -13.97
CA LEU A 202 0.41 -36.44 -13.97
C LEU A 202 -1.11 -36.77 -14.08
N PRO A 203 -1.56 -37.66 -15.00
CA PRO A 203 -2.96 -38.10 -15.02
C PRO A 203 -3.36 -39.00 -13.83
N ALA A 204 -2.40 -39.62 -13.15
CA ALA A 204 -2.67 -40.41 -11.94
C ALA A 204 -2.94 -39.50 -10.72
N ILE A 205 -2.08 -38.50 -10.48
CA ILE A 205 -2.28 -37.50 -9.42
C ILE A 205 -3.53 -36.66 -9.69
N ALA A 206 -3.80 -36.28 -10.94
CA ALA A 206 -5.01 -35.56 -11.31
C ALA A 206 -6.30 -36.37 -11.09
N ARG A 207 -6.24 -37.71 -11.18
CA ARG A 207 -7.36 -38.59 -10.80
C ARG A 207 -7.50 -38.69 -9.28
N GLU A 208 -6.40 -38.88 -8.57
CA GLU A 208 -6.37 -38.95 -7.10
C GLU A 208 -6.91 -37.67 -6.46
N MET A 209 -6.57 -36.50 -7.00
CA MET A 209 -7.10 -35.19 -6.55
C MET A 209 -8.59 -35.00 -6.82
N ARG A 210 -9.18 -35.68 -7.82
CA ARG A 210 -10.64 -35.63 -8.09
C ARG A 210 -11.43 -36.63 -7.24
N SER A 211 -10.75 -37.63 -6.68
CA SER A 211 -11.34 -38.65 -5.82
C SER A 211 -11.31 -38.27 -4.33
N LYS A 212 -10.89 -37.04 -4.02
CA LYS A 212 -10.87 -36.44 -2.68
C LYS A 212 -11.84 -35.27 -2.65
#